data_AF-A0A973GAS3-F1
#
_entry.id   AF-A0A973GAS3-F1
#
_cell.length_a   1.000
_cell.length_b   1.000
_cell.length_c   1.000
_cell.angle_alpha   90.00
_cell.angle_beta   90.00
_cell.angle_gamma   90.00
#
_symmetry.space_group_name_H-M   'P 1'
#
loop_
_entity.id
_entity.type
_entity.pdbx_description
1 polymer ?
#
loop_
_entity_poly.entity_id
_entity_poly.type
_entity_poly.pdbx_seq_one_letter_code
_entity_poly.pdbx_strand_id
1 'polypeptide(L)' 'MATSSGDAVPGPKTMRLRYAGTCRACGAALAAGTTGVYDRSTKSVTCVQCPAPGPLETAP' A
#
# COMPACT_ATOMS: atom_id res chain seq x y z
N MET A 1 -25.83 20.78 -10.24
CA MET A 1 -24.52 21.47 -10.20
C MET A 1 -23.72 20.86 -9.04
N ALA A 2 -22.44 20.53 -9.29
CA ALA A 2 -21.41 19.99 -8.37
C ALA A 2 -21.68 18.60 -7.73
N THR A 3 -20.80 17.60 -7.76
CA THR A 3 -19.47 17.35 -8.35
C THR A 3 -19.24 15.82 -8.25
N SER A 4 -18.46 15.27 -9.17
CA SER A 4 -18.03 13.87 -9.25
C SER A 4 -17.54 13.27 -7.92
N SER A 5 -18.09 12.12 -7.53
CA SER A 5 -17.52 11.26 -6.46
C SER A 5 -16.94 10.00 -7.08
N GLY A 6 -16.00 10.19 -8.00
CA GLY A 6 -14.90 9.25 -8.13
C GLY A 6 -13.97 9.48 -6.95
N ASP A 7 -14.40 9.16 -5.73
CA ASP A 7 -13.51 9.05 -4.58
C ASP A 7 -12.76 7.72 -4.70
N ALA A 8 -12.03 7.57 -5.80
CA ALA A 8 -10.95 6.62 -5.84
C ALA A 8 -9.82 7.25 -5.04
N VAL A 9 -9.93 7.22 -3.71
CA VAL A 9 -8.78 7.39 -2.82
C VAL A 9 -7.67 6.57 -3.47
N PRO A 10 -6.56 7.17 -3.91
CA PRO A 10 -5.51 6.43 -4.59
C PRO A 10 -4.94 5.44 -3.59
N GLY A 11 -5.54 4.25 -3.57
CA GLY A 11 -5.28 3.23 -2.60
C GLY A 11 -3.84 2.76 -2.70
N PRO A 12 -3.37 2.08 -1.65
CA PRO A 12 -2.05 1.48 -1.65
C PRO A 12 -1.92 0.58 -2.89
N LYS A 13 -0.94 0.90 -3.75
CA LYS A 13 -0.84 0.28 -5.07
C LYS A 13 0.10 -0.91 -4.99
N THR A 14 -0.39 -2.10 -5.30
CA THR A 14 0.45 -3.28 -5.44
C THR A 14 1.35 -3.11 -6.65
N MET A 15 2.66 -3.18 -6.43
CA MET A 15 3.66 -3.11 -7.50
C MET A 15 4.81 -4.07 -7.22
N ARG A 16 5.54 -4.40 -8.28
CA ARG A 16 6.74 -5.21 -8.16
C ARG A 16 7.90 -4.30 -7.80
N LEU A 17 8.56 -4.55 -6.67
CA LEU A 17 9.70 -3.75 -6.23
C LEU A 17 10.80 -3.83 -7.28
N ARG A 18 11.34 -2.69 -7.67
CA ARG A 18 12.48 -2.64 -8.59
C ARG A 18 13.82 -2.88 -7.87
N TYR A 19 13.87 -2.51 -6.59
CA TYR A 19 15.03 -2.63 -5.71
C TYR A 19 14.65 -3.40 -4.45
N ALA A 20 15.62 -4.03 -3.80
CA ALA A 20 15.38 -4.65 -2.51
C ALA A 20 15.02 -3.58 -1.47
N GLY A 21 14.06 -3.87 -0.61
CA GLY A 21 13.57 -2.97 0.43
C GLY A 21 13.14 -3.73 1.67
N THR A 22 12.64 -3.03 2.67
CA THR A 22 12.19 -3.65 3.92
C THR A 22 10.73 -3.31 4.15
N CYS A 23 9.92 -4.32 4.47
CA CYS A 23 8.51 -4.13 4.78
C CYS A 23 8.36 -3.27 6.04
N ARG A 24 7.60 -2.18 5.95
CA ARG A 24 7.38 -1.29 7.10
C ARG A 24 6.43 -1.87 8.17
N ALA A 25 5.61 -2.86 7.80
CA ALA A 25 4.66 -3.48 8.74
C ALA A 25 5.27 -4.61 9.57
N CYS A 26 6.03 -5.51 8.93
CA CYS A 26 6.63 -6.68 9.60
C CYS A 26 8.16 -6.68 9.65
N GLY A 27 8.83 -5.74 8.99
CA GLY A 27 10.30 -5.70 8.93
C GLY A 27 10.93 -6.72 7.98
N ALA A 28 10.14 -7.48 7.22
CA ALA A 28 10.67 -8.48 6.28
C ALA A 28 11.49 -7.85 5.15
N ALA A 29 12.63 -8.44 4.83
CA ALA A 29 13.41 -8.06 3.64
C ALA A 29 12.67 -8.48 2.37
N LEU A 30 12.30 -7.51 1.55
CA LEU A 30 11.70 -7.66 0.24
C LEU A 30 12.82 -7.65 -0.79
N ALA A 31 13.00 -8.75 -1.52
CA ALA A 31 13.97 -8.79 -2.60
C ALA A 31 13.54 -7.90 -3.79
N ALA A 32 14.52 -7.48 -4.60
CA ALA A 32 14.21 -6.87 -5.88
C ALA A 32 13.39 -7.85 -6.73
N GLY A 33 12.28 -7.38 -7.28
CA GLY A 33 11.33 -8.20 -8.02
C GLY A 33 10.25 -8.85 -7.14
N THR A 34 10.25 -8.65 -5.83
CA THR A 34 9.15 -9.10 -4.96
C THR A 34 7.92 -8.21 -5.15
N THR A 35 6.73 -8.83 -5.12
CA THR A 35 5.47 -8.10 -5.12
C THR A 35 5.23 -7.50 -3.73
N GLY A 36 5.08 -6.18 -3.69
CA GLY A 36 4.80 -5.44 -2.47
C GLY A 36 3.76 -4.36 -2.74
N VAL A 37 3.14 -3.92 -1.67
CA VAL A 37 2.19 -2.83 -1.65
C VAL A 37 2.97 -1.55 -1.42
N TYR A 38 2.99 -0.66 -2.41
CA TYR A 38 3.60 0.66 -2.27
C TYR A 38 2.56 1.70 -1.88
N ASP A 39 2.71 2.22 -0.68
CA ASP A 39 1.94 3.34 -0.19
C ASP A 39 2.65 4.64 -0.57
N ARG A 40 2.05 5.36 -1.53
CA ARG A 40 2.56 6.64 -2.03
C ARG A 40 2.25 7.82 -1.11
N SER A 41 1.27 7.69 -0.20
CA SER A 41 0.95 8.71 0.79
C SER A 41 2.05 8.81 1.85
N THR A 42 2.56 7.68 2.33
CA THR A 42 3.62 7.61 3.34
C THR A 42 4.97 7.18 2.74
N LYS A 43 5.06 7.04 1.41
CA LYS A 43 6.24 6.52 0.68
C LYS A 43 6.80 5.23 1.30
N SER A 44 5.91 4.38 1.79
CA SER A 44 6.29 3.14 2.49
C SER A 44 5.98 1.95 1.61
N VAL A 45 6.75 0.88 1.78
CA VAL A 45 6.47 -0.40 1.14
C VAL A 45 6.10 -1.44 2.19
N THR A 46 5.08 -2.22 1.87
CA THR A 46 4.53 -3.28 2.72
C THR A 46 4.51 -4.56 1.91
N CYS A 47 4.84 -5.70 2.50
CA CYS A 47 4.73 -6.97 1.81
C CYS A 47 3.25 -7.31 1.58
N VAL A 48 2.92 -8.08 0.53
CA VAL A 48 1.53 -8.50 0.25
C VAL A 48 0.93 -9.41 1.32
N GLN A 49 1.77 -10.01 2.18
CA GLN A 49 1.32 -10.80 3.33
C GLN A 49 0.79 -9.93 4.47
N CYS A 50 1.27 -8.68 4.57
CA CYS A 50 0.73 -7.74 5.53
C CYS A 50 -0.53 -7.11 4.93
N PRO A 51 -1.65 -7.09 5.68
CA PRO A 51 -2.81 -6.34 5.22
C PRO A 51 -2.37 -4.91 5.03
N ALA A 52 -2.66 -4.33 3.86
CA ALA A 52 -2.68 -2.89 3.76
C ALA A 52 -3.59 -2.39 4.87
N PRO A 53 -3.27 -1.27 5.54
CA PRO A 53 -4.28 -0.60 6.35
C PRO A 53 -5.39 -0.20 5.38
N GLY A 54 -6.37 -1.09 5.21
CA GLY A 54 -7.66 -0.70 4.69
C GLY A 54 -8.13 0.44 5.60
N PRO A 55 -8.78 1.48 5.04
CA PRO A 55 -9.36 2.51 5.88
C PRO A 55 -10.15 1.76 6.94
N LEU A 56 -9.68 1.88 8.18
CA LEU A 56 -10.23 1.15 9.30
C LEU A 56 -11.73 1.35 9.20
N GLU A 57 -12.43 0.24 9.03
CA GLU A 57 -13.87 0.16 8.95
C GLU A 57 -14.45 1.08 10.02
N THR A 58 -14.96 2.25 9.59
CA THR A 58 -15.80 3.10 10.43
C THR A 58 -17.10 2.33 10.60
N ALA A 59 -17.13 1.43 11.57
CA ALA A 59 -18.36 0.86 12.11
C ALA A 59 -18.66 1.56 13.45
N PRO A 60 -19.89 2.08 13.64
CA PRO A 60 -20.28 2.87 14.82
C PRO A 60 -20.33 2.07 16.13
#